data_AF-A0A7S2I7K3-F1
#
_entry.id   AF-A0A7S2I7K3-F1
#
_cell.length_a   1.000
_cell.length_b   1.000
_cell.length_c   1.000
_cell.angle_alpha   90.00
_cell.angle_beta   90.00
_cell.angle_gamma   90.00
#
_symmetry.space_group_name_H-M   'P 1'
#
loop_
_entity.id
_entity.type
_entity.pdbx_description
1 polymer ?
#
loop_
_entity_poly.entity_id
_entity_poly.type
_entity_poly.pdbx_seq_one_letter_code
_entity_poly.pdbx_strand_id
1 'polypeptide(L)'
;PCLSEVVTAANHAIKELGGEVLPKLNWSAPKDAKWVFGTLKCQNVQDVLTLLKSSDFVAHDLCHSFDDCVDKGSHNTAPRPEPFCLVLREWRAVNEACEFRCFVRDRQLCAVSQRHTSAFFPHLVDLEFQEALLRKLAEFFSERLLEGFHLERYAFDVIVGKLPRLKVRLVDFSPWAPSTDPLLFEWEEIEELCRRAETNLRG
;
A
#
# COMPACT_ATOMS: atom_id res chain seq x y z
N PRO A 1 21.45 8.43 -14.62
CA PRO A 1 20.70 8.84 -15.83
C PRO A 1 20.50 10.36 -15.84
N CYS A 2 20.60 11.00 -17.01
CA CYS A 2 20.27 12.42 -17.12
C CYS A 2 18.74 12.63 -17.20
N LEU A 3 18.25 13.84 -16.93
CA LEU A 3 16.82 14.12 -16.87
C LEU A 3 16.11 13.78 -18.19
N SER A 4 16.74 14.03 -19.33
CA SER A 4 16.17 13.72 -20.65
C SER A 4 15.99 12.21 -20.84
N GLU A 5 16.94 11.38 -20.42
CA GLU A 5 16.81 9.91 -20.47
C GLU A 5 15.62 9.41 -19.64
N VAL A 6 15.46 9.92 -18.42
CA VAL A 6 14.34 9.55 -17.54
C VAL A 6 13.01 9.98 -18.16
N VAL A 7 12.95 11.18 -18.72
CA VAL A 7 11.76 11.71 -19.40
C VAL A 7 11.39 10.86 -20.61
N THR A 8 12.36 10.49 -21.45
CA THR A 8 12.13 9.62 -22.62
C THR A 8 11.66 8.23 -22.18
N ALA A 9 12.31 7.63 -21.20
CA ALA A 9 11.92 6.31 -20.68
C ALA A 9 10.52 6.32 -20.05
N ALA A 10 10.18 7.36 -19.27
CA ALA A 10 8.86 7.52 -18.67
C ALA A 10 7.77 7.66 -19.75
N ASN A 11 7.98 8.50 -20.77
CA ASN A 11 7.01 8.63 -21.87
C ASN A 11 6.80 7.32 -22.64
N HIS A 12 7.87 6.53 -22.84
CA HIS A 12 7.76 5.20 -23.45
C HIS A 12 6.91 4.27 -22.59
N ALA A 13 7.23 4.17 -21.29
CA ALA A 13 6.50 3.33 -20.34
C ALA A 13 5.02 3.74 -20.22
N ILE A 14 4.71 5.04 -20.22
CA ILE A 14 3.32 5.53 -20.25
C ILE A 14 2.57 4.98 -21.47
N LYS A 15 3.19 5.05 -22.65
CA LYS A 15 2.59 4.53 -23.88
C LYS A 15 2.38 3.01 -23.83
N GLU A 16 3.35 2.26 -23.33
CA GLU A 16 3.25 0.80 -23.15
C GLU A 16 2.15 0.39 -22.17
N LEU A 17 1.91 1.20 -21.14
CA LEU A 17 0.84 1.00 -20.14
C LEU A 17 -0.53 1.52 -20.61
N GLY A 18 -0.71 1.80 -21.90
CA GLY A 18 -2.00 2.23 -22.46
C GLY A 18 -2.29 3.72 -22.36
N GLY A 19 -1.29 4.54 -22.04
CA GLY A 19 -1.37 6.01 -22.05
C GLY A 19 -1.94 6.63 -20.78
N GLU A 20 -2.38 5.85 -19.81
CA GLU A 20 -2.88 6.33 -18.52
C GLU A 20 -2.19 5.57 -17.39
N VAL A 21 -1.54 6.29 -16.48
CA VAL A 21 -0.74 5.68 -15.40
C VAL A 21 -1.00 6.32 -14.03
N LEU A 22 -0.68 5.59 -12.98
CA LEU A 22 -0.49 6.08 -11.62
C LEU A 22 1.02 6.01 -11.29
N PRO A 23 1.66 7.13 -10.94
CA PRO A 23 3.05 7.13 -10.51
C PRO A 23 3.19 6.82 -9.02
N LYS A 24 4.31 6.19 -8.64
CA LYS A 24 4.81 6.13 -7.25
C LYS A 24 6.34 6.10 -7.24
N LEU A 25 6.94 6.44 -6.10
CA LEU A 25 8.35 6.11 -5.85
C LEU A 25 8.45 4.71 -5.24
N ASN A 26 9.58 4.40 -4.59
CA ASN A 26 9.87 3.11 -3.97
C ASN A 26 8.71 2.64 -3.07
N TRP A 27 8.12 3.54 -2.27
CA TRP A 27 7.11 3.16 -1.28
C TRP A 27 5.79 3.89 -1.47
N SER A 28 5.81 5.18 -1.78
CA SER A 28 4.62 6.02 -1.69
C SER A 28 4.11 6.49 -3.05
N ALA A 29 2.79 6.36 -3.24
CA ALA A 29 2.05 7.04 -4.31
C ALA A 29 1.61 8.44 -3.82
N PRO A 30 1.51 9.44 -4.71
CA PRO A 30 1.21 10.83 -4.33
C PRO A 30 -0.28 11.05 -4.03
N LYS A 31 -0.88 10.21 -3.19
CA LYS A 31 -2.33 10.19 -2.90
C LYS A 31 -2.81 11.51 -2.28
N ASP A 32 -1.97 12.11 -1.45
CA ASP A 32 -2.13 13.42 -0.83
C ASP A 32 -2.10 14.58 -1.84
N ALA A 33 -1.49 14.40 -3.01
CA ALA A 33 -1.47 15.38 -4.10
C ALA A 33 -2.65 15.25 -5.08
N LYS A 34 -3.65 14.38 -4.81
CA LYS A 34 -4.83 14.20 -5.68
C LYS A 34 -5.55 15.52 -5.99
N TRP A 35 -5.49 16.50 -5.09
CA TRP A 35 -6.12 17.82 -5.26
C TRP A 35 -5.57 18.62 -6.45
N VAL A 36 -4.35 18.35 -6.92
CA VAL A 36 -3.72 19.11 -8.03
C VAL A 36 -4.51 18.97 -9.33
N PHE A 37 -5.01 17.76 -9.63
CA PHE A 37 -5.79 17.47 -10.84
C PHE A 37 -7.19 16.89 -10.55
N GLY A 38 -7.54 16.68 -9.27
CA GLY A 38 -8.72 15.91 -8.86
C GLY A 38 -8.59 14.40 -9.08
N THR A 39 -7.44 13.93 -9.58
CA THR A 39 -7.15 12.54 -9.91
C THR A 39 -5.66 12.25 -9.78
N LEU A 40 -5.31 10.97 -9.60
CA LEU A 40 -3.92 10.47 -9.65
C LEU A 40 -3.55 9.90 -11.03
N LYS A 41 -4.47 10.00 -12.00
CA LYS A 41 -4.26 9.59 -13.38
C LYS A 41 -3.34 10.59 -14.09
N CYS A 42 -2.21 10.11 -14.58
CA CYS A 42 -1.30 10.84 -15.44
C CYS A 42 -1.36 10.31 -16.87
N GLN A 43 -1.28 11.22 -17.86
CA GLN A 43 -1.27 10.85 -19.28
C GLN A 43 0.04 11.20 -19.97
N ASN A 44 0.90 11.97 -19.31
CA ASN A 44 2.21 12.35 -19.80
C ASN A 44 3.19 12.53 -18.63
N VAL A 45 4.48 12.64 -18.94
CA VAL A 45 5.53 12.80 -17.93
C VAL A 45 5.41 14.08 -17.10
N GLN A 46 4.84 15.15 -17.64
CA GLN A 46 4.66 16.41 -16.92
C GLN A 46 3.63 16.23 -15.80
N ASP A 47 2.53 15.52 -16.05
CA ASP A 47 1.54 15.16 -15.02
C ASP A 47 2.20 14.35 -13.91
N VAL A 48 3.01 13.34 -14.29
CA VAL A 48 3.75 12.48 -13.36
C VAL A 48 4.66 13.32 -12.46
N LEU A 49 5.51 14.16 -13.06
CA LEU A 49 6.46 14.97 -12.31
C LEU A 49 5.75 16.02 -11.44
N THR A 50 4.62 16.57 -11.90
CA THR A 50 3.84 17.54 -11.14
C THR A 50 3.24 16.89 -9.89
N LEU A 51 2.56 15.75 -10.02
CA LEU A 51 1.99 15.05 -8.87
C LEU A 51 3.07 14.61 -7.87
N LEU A 52 4.19 14.07 -8.35
CA LEU A 52 5.29 13.66 -7.48
C LEU A 52 5.90 14.84 -6.72
N LYS A 53 6.07 16.00 -7.38
CA LYS A 53 6.62 17.21 -6.74
C LYS A 53 5.67 17.86 -5.74
N SER A 54 4.37 17.62 -5.87
CA SER A 54 3.34 18.21 -5.02
C SER A 54 2.92 17.32 -3.84
N SER A 55 3.59 16.18 -3.62
CA SER A 55 3.24 15.20 -2.59
C SER A 55 4.25 15.20 -1.44
N ASP A 56 3.72 15.37 -0.23
CA ASP A 56 4.45 15.22 1.03
C ASP A 56 4.83 13.74 1.26
N PHE A 57 3.98 12.79 0.83
CA PHE A 57 4.33 11.36 0.88
C PHE A 57 5.55 11.03 0.00
N VAL A 58 5.64 11.65 -1.18
CA VAL A 58 6.81 11.51 -2.06
C VAL A 58 8.03 12.23 -1.49
N ALA A 59 7.85 13.39 -0.85
CA ALA A 59 8.92 14.08 -0.14
C ALA A 59 9.48 13.24 1.02
N HIS A 60 8.59 12.58 1.77
CA HIS A 60 8.96 11.63 2.82
C HIS A 60 9.79 10.47 2.26
N ASP A 61 9.37 9.86 1.14
CA ASP A 61 10.15 8.83 0.45
C ASP A 61 11.59 9.30 0.13
N LEU A 62 11.76 10.55 -0.29
CA LEU A 62 13.05 11.07 -0.73
C LEU A 62 14.02 11.41 0.41
N CYS A 63 13.48 11.76 1.58
CA CYS A 63 14.21 12.43 2.66
C CYS A 63 14.18 11.68 4.00
N HIS A 64 13.15 10.87 4.27
CA HIS A 64 12.81 10.41 5.63
C HIS A 64 12.53 8.90 5.74
N SER A 65 12.60 8.13 4.64
CA SER A 65 12.23 6.69 4.63
C SER A 65 12.94 5.80 5.65
N PHE A 66 14.12 6.18 6.10
CA PHE A 66 14.93 5.40 7.04
C PHE A 66 15.07 6.08 8.40
N ASP A 67 14.31 7.15 8.67
CA ASP A 67 14.43 7.91 9.92
C ASP A 67 14.08 7.07 11.15
N ASP A 68 13.19 6.09 11.01
CA ASP A 68 12.77 5.18 12.10
C ASP A 68 13.56 3.85 12.15
N CYS A 69 14.50 3.62 11.22
CA CYS A 69 15.31 2.41 11.23
C CYS A 69 16.28 2.42 12.42
N VAL A 70 16.32 1.32 13.17
CA VAL A 70 17.17 1.18 14.37
C VAL A 70 18.60 0.75 14.05
N ASP A 71 18.82 0.20 12.86
CA ASP A 71 20.07 -0.37 12.35
C ASP A 71 20.88 0.63 11.51
N LYS A 72 20.73 1.93 11.76
CA LYS A 72 21.55 2.98 11.14
C LYS A 72 23.02 2.68 11.45
N GLY A 73 23.77 2.25 10.44
CA GLY A 73 25.21 2.03 10.56
C GLY A 73 25.91 3.29 11.14
N SER A 74 27.07 3.11 11.75
CA SER A 74 27.85 4.14 12.46
C SER A 74 28.29 5.38 11.64
N HIS A 75 27.83 5.50 10.40
CA HIS A 75 28.09 6.65 9.55
C HIS A 75 26.93 7.65 9.70
N ASN A 76 27.28 8.89 10.04
CA ASN A 76 26.39 10.03 10.35
C ASN A 76 25.49 10.51 9.19
N THR A 77 25.21 9.66 8.21
CA THR A 77 24.29 9.91 7.09
C THR A 77 23.16 8.90 7.20
N ALA A 78 21.91 9.38 7.36
CA ALA A 78 20.75 8.51 7.31
C ALA A 78 20.83 7.62 6.05
N PRO A 79 20.57 6.30 6.16
CA PRO A 79 20.52 5.43 4.99
C PRO A 79 19.53 6.04 3.99
N ARG A 80 19.90 6.09 2.71
CA ARG A 80 19.06 6.58 1.62
C ARG A 80 18.92 5.45 0.61
N PRO A 81 17.76 5.25 -0.04
CA PRO A 81 17.65 4.17 -1.00
C PRO A 81 18.52 4.49 -2.21
N GLU A 82 19.40 3.57 -2.56
CA GLU A 82 20.20 3.64 -3.78
C GLU A 82 19.95 2.36 -4.60
N PRO A 83 19.26 2.42 -5.75
CA PRO A 83 18.64 3.59 -6.38
C PRO A 83 17.20 3.90 -5.93
N PHE A 84 16.74 5.12 -6.17
CA PHE A 84 15.31 5.44 -6.24
C PHE A 84 14.70 4.94 -7.54
N CYS A 85 13.46 4.45 -7.46
CA CYS A 85 12.71 3.91 -8.58
C CYS A 85 11.46 4.75 -8.85
N LEU A 86 11.32 5.26 -10.07
CA LEU A 86 10.04 5.75 -10.56
C LEU A 86 9.23 4.54 -11.05
N VAL A 87 8.14 4.24 -10.37
CA VAL A 87 7.23 3.15 -10.74
C VAL A 87 5.99 3.75 -11.40
N LEU A 88 5.67 3.27 -12.60
CA LEU A 88 4.44 3.59 -13.31
C LEU A 88 3.56 2.35 -13.34
N ARG A 89 2.33 2.47 -12.86
CA ARG A 89 1.32 1.42 -12.92
C ARG A 89 0.23 1.84 -13.89
N GLU A 90 -0.31 0.90 -14.68
CA GLU A 90 -1.51 1.15 -15.49
C GLU A 90 -2.62 1.74 -14.61
N TRP A 91 -3.19 2.88 -15.04
CA TRP A 91 -4.27 3.52 -14.31
C TRP A 91 -5.54 2.67 -14.37
N ARG A 92 -6.17 2.50 -13.21
CA ARG A 92 -7.50 1.88 -13.12
C ARG A 92 -8.35 2.63 -12.12
N ALA A 93 -9.61 2.86 -12.49
CA ALA A 93 -10.60 3.31 -11.53
C ALA A 93 -10.83 2.19 -10.50
N VAL A 94 -10.53 2.48 -9.24
CA VAL A 94 -10.75 1.58 -8.12
C VAL A 94 -11.93 2.12 -7.33
N ASN A 95 -12.87 1.23 -6.99
CA ASN A 95 -13.89 1.57 -6.02
C ASN A 95 -13.24 1.62 -4.63
N GLU A 96 -13.18 2.81 -4.03
CA GLU A 96 -12.53 3.04 -2.72
C GLU A 96 -13.16 2.18 -1.59
N ALA A 97 -14.43 1.78 -1.73
CA ALA A 97 -15.10 0.86 -0.79
C ALA A 97 -14.54 -0.56 -0.81
N CYS A 98 -13.75 -0.90 -1.82
CA CYS A 98 -13.23 -2.24 -2.06
C CYS A 98 -11.74 -2.37 -1.70
N GLU A 99 -11.12 -1.33 -1.14
CA GLU A 99 -9.72 -1.34 -0.72
C GLU A 99 -9.63 -1.60 0.79
N PHE A 100 -8.76 -2.54 1.18
CA PHE A 100 -8.57 -2.97 2.56
C PHE A 100 -7.09 -3.06 2.88
N ARG A 101 -6.73 -2.78 4.13
CA ARG A 101 -5.41 -3.04 4.69
C ARG A 101 -5.48 -4.21 5.64
N CYS A 102 -4.56 -5.15 5.47
CA CYS A 102 -4.44 -6.36 6.24
C CYS A 102 -3.13 -6.31 7.05
N PHE A 103 -3.18 -6.64 8.33
CA PHE A 103 -2.03 -6.61 9.23
C PHE A 103 -1.58 -8.03 9.55
N VAL A 104 -0.31 -8.29 9.32
CA VAL A 104 0.33 -9.58 9.54
C VAL A 104 1.39 -9.45 10.61
N ARG A 105 1.36 -10.35 11.59
CA ARG A 105 2.39 -10.47 12.61
C ARG A 105 2.68 -11.93 12.87
N ASP A 106 3.97 -12.26 13.00
CA ASP A 106 4.47 -13.59 13.35
C ASP A 106 3.81 -14.68 12.47
N ARG A 107 3.70 -14.35 11.16
CA ARG A 107 3.08 -15.16 10.10
C ARG A 107 1.58 -15.43 10.26
N GLN A 108 0.86 -14.54 10.93
CA GLN A 108 -0.60 -14.60 11.11
C GLN A 108 -1.29 -13.31 10.64
N LEU A 109 -2.38 -13.44 9.90
CA LEU A 109 -3.28 -12.33 9.58
C LEU A 109 -4.14 -12.02 10.81
N CYS A 110 -3.90 -10.89 11.46
CA CYS A 110 -4.54 -10.56 12.74
C CYS A 110 -5.58 -9.45 12.68
N ALA A 111 -5.48 -8.51 11.74
CA ALA A 111 -6.47 -7.44 11.60
C ALA A 111 -6.70 -7.05 10.14
N VAL A 112 -7.91 -6.56 9.85
CA VAL A 112 -8.30 -6.05 8.54
C VAL A 112 -9.09 -4.76 8.75
N SER A 113 -8.67 -3.67 8.08
CA SER A 113 -9.37 -2.38 8.06
C SER A 113 -9.81 -2.05 6.64
N GLN A 114 -10.96 -1.37 6.49
CA GLN A 114 -11.25 -0.64 5.24
C GLN A 114 -10.19 0.46 5.06
N ARG A 115 -9.78 0.73 3.82
CA ARG A 115 -8.74 1.72 3.54
C ARG A 115 -9.25 3.16 3.53
N HIS A 116 -10.50 3.35 3.12
CA HIS A 116 -11.15 4.66 3.09
C HIS A 116 -11.99 4.87 4.35
N THR A 117 -11.43 5.56 5.33
CA THR A 117 -12.01 5.70 6.68
C THR A 117 -12.99 6.87 6.81
N SER A 118 -12.97 7.82 5.88
CA SER A 118 -13.81 9.03 5.93
C SER A 118 -15.18 8.88 5.26
N ALA A 119 -15.52 7.71 4.72
CA ALA A 119 -16.85 7.46 4.15
C ALA A 119 -17.46 6.17 4.71
N PHE A 120 -18.80 6.16 4.74
CA PHE A 120 -19.58 5.01 5.12
C PHE A 120 -20.07 4.24 3.89
N PHE A 121 -19.88 2.92 3.89
CA PHE A 121 -20.33 2.04 2.82
C PHE A 121 -21.28 0.98 3.39
N PRO A 122 -22.59 1.03 3.08
CA PRO A 122 -23.59 0.17 3.74
C PRO A 122 -23.33 -1.34 3.64
N HIS A 123 -22.71 -1.81 2.56
CA HIS A 123 -22.40 -3.24 2.40
C HIS A 123 -21.25 -3.72 3.29
N LEU A 124 -20.43 -2.81 3.84
CA LEU A 124 -19.32 -3.19 4.70
C LEU A 124 -19.76 -3.52 6.13
N VAL A 125 -20.99 -3.19 6.52
CA VAL A 125 -21.58 -3.59 7.81
C VAL A 125 -22.46 -4.84 7.70
N ASP A 126 -22.62 -5.38 6.50
CA ASP A 126 -23.32 -6.64 6.27
C ASP A 126 -22.46 -7.81 6.77
N LEU A 127 -22.98 -8.59 7.71
CA LEU A 127 -22.22 -9.65 8.39
C LEU A 127 -21.84 -10.78 7.43
N GLU A 128 -22.73 -11.16 6.51
CA GLU A 128 -22.43 -12.19 5.51
C GLU A 128 -21.30 -11.75 4.58
N PHE A 129 -21.30 -10.49 4.16
CA PHE A 129 -20.20 -9.90 3.39
C PHE A 129 -18.90 -9.88 4.19
N GLN A 130 -18.91 -9.45 5.46
CA GLN A 130 -17.72 -9.43 6.31
C GLN A 130 -17.13 -10.84 6.49
N GLU A 131 -17.95 -11.85 6.77
CA GLU A 131 -17.50 -13.23 6.90
C GLU A 131 -16.89 -13.76 5.58
N ALA A 132 -17.53 -13.49 4.45
CA ALA A 132 -17.03 -13.89 3.13
C ALA A 132 -15.71 -13.18 2.78
N LEU A 133 -15.61 -11.88 3.09
CA LEU A 133 -14.40 -11.07 2.90
C LEU A 133 -13.24 -11.62 3.73
N LEU A 134 -13.43 -11.78 5.05
CA LEU A 134 -12.39 -12.25 5.95
C LEU A 134 -11.89 -13.65 5.57
N ARG A 135 -12.81 -14.56 5.23
CA ARG A 135 -12.46 -15.88 4.70
C ARG A 135 -11.59 -15.78 3.45
N LYS A 136 -11.98 -14.93 2.50
CA LYS A 136 -11.25 -14.75 1.23
C LYS A 136 -9.86 -14.14 1.45
N LEU A 137 -9.72 -13.21 2.39
CA LEU A 137 -8.44 -12.61 2.74
C LEU A 137 -7.53 -13.60 3.46
N ALA A 138 -8.07 -14.43 4.35
CA ALA A 138 -7.32 -15.50 5.01
C ALA A 138 -6.81 -16.54 3.99
N GLU A 139 -7.66 -16.98 3.06
CA GLU A 139 -7.26 -17.85 1.94
C GLU A 139 -6.17 -17.21 1.07
N PHE A 140 -6.35 -15.94 0.69
CA PHE A 140 -5.35 -15.23 -0.12
C PHE A 140 -4.01 -15.13 0.62
N PHE A 141 -4.03 -14.82 1.91
CA PHE A 141 -2.83 -14.75 2.73
C PHE A 141 -2.12 -16.10 2.81
N SER A 142 -2.84 -17.17 3.14
CA SER A 142 -2.24 -18.50 3.30
C SER A 142 -1.67 -19.05 1.98
N GLU A 143 -2.38 -18.88 0.88
CA GLU A 143 -1.99 -19.42 -0.42
C GLU A 143 -0.89 -18.60 -1.12
N ARG A 144 -0.83 -17.29 -0.90
CA ARG A 144 -0.01 -16.38 -1.73
C ARG A 144 1.09 -15.66 -0.97
N LEU A 145 0.91 -15.38 0.32
CA LEU A 145 1.81 -14.51 1.07
C LEU A 145 2.57 -15.23 2.18
N LEU A 146 1.95 -16.24 2.82
CA LEU A 146 2.52 -16.91 3.99
C LEU A 146 3.93 -17.47 3.75
N GLU A 147 4.18 -18.04 2.57
CA GLU A 147 5.51 -18.52 2.14
C GLU A 147 6.13 -17.62 1.06
N GLY A 148 5.35 -16.70 0.48
CA GLY A 148 5.78 -15.86 -0.65
C GLY A 148 6.49 -14.57 -0.24
N PHE A 149 6.40 -14.16 1.03
CA PHE A 149 7.02 -12.94 1.54
C PHE A 149 7.93 -13.26 2.72
N HIS A 150 9.12 -12.64 2.75
CA HIS A 150 10.21 -13.02 3.65
C HIS A 150 10.10 -12.40 5.06
N LEU A 151 9.28 -11.36 5.22
CA LEU A 151 9.08 -10.70 6.52
C LEU A 151 7.93 -11.37 7.26
N GLU A 152 8.04 -11.42 8.59
CA GLU A 152 7.02 -12.00 9.46
C GLU A 152 6.01 -10.96 9.97
N ARG A 153 6.36 -9.67 9.88
CA ARG A 153 5.55 -8.55 10.37
C ARG A 153 5.46 -7.45 9.32
N TYR A 154 4.26 -7.18 8.85
CA TYR A 154 4.01 -6.19 7.80
C TYR A 154 2.50 -5.90 7.68
N ALA A 155 2.18 -4.81 7.01
CA ALA A 155 0.84 -4.58 6.48
C ALA A 155 0.84 -4.79 4.95
N PHE A 156 -0.28 -5.22 4.40
CA PHE A 156 -0.47 -5.29 2.95
C PHE A 156 -1.85 -4.76 2.56
N ASP A 157 -1.89 -4.02 1.45
CA ASP A 157 -3.10 -3.43 0.92
C ASP A 157 -3.65 -4.29 -0.23
N VAL A 158 -4.96 -4.45 -0.29
CA VAL A 158 -5.65 -5.24 -1.32
C VAL A 158 -6.88 -4.53 -1.85
N ILE A 159 -7.19 -4.80 -3.11
CA ILE A 159 -8.51 -4.51 -3.71
C ILE A 159 -9.26 -5.82 -3.84
N VAL A 160 -10.48 -5.86 -3.30
CA VAL A 160 -11.35 -7.04 -3.34
C VAL A 160 -12.50 -6.81 -4.32
N GLY A 161 -12.73 -7.78 -5.21
CA GLY A 161 -13.84 -7.75 -6.16
C GLY A 161 -15.22 -7.89 -5.49
N LYS A 162 -16.27 -7.97 -6.30
CA LYS A 162 -17.65 -8.14 -5.81
C LYS A 162 -17.98 -9.61 -5.51
N LEU A 163 -19.00 -9.83 -4.69
CA LEU A 163 -19.63 -11.15 -4.51
C LEU A 163 -20.15 -11.72 -5.85
N PRO A 164 -20.21 -13.06 -5.99
CA PRO A 164 -19.79 -14.06 -5.01
C PRO A 164 -18.30 -14.41 -5.06
N ARG A 165 -17.53 -13.87 -6.02
CA ARG A 165 -16.14 -14.32 -6.27
C ARG A 165 -15.10 -13.67 -5.38
N LEU A 166 -15.31 -12.40 -4.98
CA LEU A 166 -14.40 -11.61 -4.14
C LEU A 166 -12.92 -11.71 -4.58
N LYS A 167 -12.65 -11.54 -5.88
CA LYS A 167 -11.27 -11.67 -6.41
C LYS A 167 -10.35 -10.66 -5.72
N VAL A 168 -9.36 -11.15 -4.98
CA VAL A 168 -8.38 -10.35 -4.24
C VAL A 168 -7.21 -9.98 -5.17
N ARG A 169 -6.78 -8.73 -5.12
CA ARG A 169 -5.58 -8.23 -5.81
C ARG A 169 -4.72 -7.46 -4.82
N LEU A 170 -3.46 -7.87 -4.67
CA LEU A 170 -2.45 -7.16 -3.91
C LEU A 170 -2.15 -5.80 -4.55
N VAL A 171 -2.05 -4.77 -3.73
CA VAL A 171 -1.79 -3.38 -4.12
C VAL A 171 -0.42 -2.95 -3.64
N ASP A 172 -0.15 -3.11 -2.35
CA ASP A 172 1.10 -2.63 -1.74
C ASP A 172 1.45 -3.40 -0.48
N PHE A 173 2.70 -3.22 -0.04
CA PHE A 173 3.17 -3.63 1.29
C PHE A 173 3.60 -2.39 2.07
N SER A 174 3.51 -2.46 3.38
CA SER A 174 4.01 -1.43 4.30
C SER A 174 4.67 -2.09 5.52
N PRO A 175 5.70 -1.46 6.10
CA PRO A 175 6.39 -2.01 7.26
C PRO A 175 5.46 -2.12 8.48
N TRP A 176 5.78 -3.02 9.40
CA TRP A 176 5.19 -3.00 10.75
C TRP A 176 5.85 -1.89 11.58
N ALA A 177 5.38 -0.66 11.41
CA ALA A 177 5.97 0.51 12.05
C ALA A 177 4.96 1.66 12.21
N PRO A 178 5.16 2.57 13.17
CA PRO A 178 4.27 3.74 13.37
C PRO A 178 4.05 4.61 12.13
N SER A 179 5.00 4.63 11.20
CA SER A 179 4.88 5.34 9.91
C SER A 179 3.80 4.76 8.99
N THR A 180 3.31 3.54 9.27
CA THR A 180 2.19 2.94 8.56
C THR A 180 0.88 3.28 9.25
N ASP A 181 -0.01 3.96 8.52
CA ASP A 181 -1.34 4.35 9.01
C ASP A 181 -2.17 3.11 9.44
N PRO A 182 -2.62 3.04 10.72
CA PRO A 182 -3.42 1.93 11.26
C PRO A 182 -4.92 2.01 10.88
N LEU A 183 -5.36 3.12 10.26
CA LEU A 183 -6.69 3.32 9.69
C LEU A 183 -7.82 3.34 10.72
N LEU A 184 -8.64 2.27 10.79
CA LEU A 184 -9.75 2.17 11.74
C LEU A 184 -9.32 1.67 13.13
N PHE A 185 -8.02 1.45 13.33
CA PHE A 185 -7.46 0.97 14.58
C PHE A 185 -6.45 1.97 15.13
N GLU A 186 -6.12 1.82 16.40
CA GLU A 186 -4.85 2.27 16.96
C GLU A 186 -3.80 1.14 16.92
N TRP A 187 -2.51 1.49 16.92
CA TRP A 187 -1.43 0.49 16.86
C TRP A 187 -1.46 -0.48 18.04
N GLU A 188 -1.79 0.02 19.24
CA GLU A 188 -1.94 -0.79 20.45
C GLU A 188 -3.06 -1.83 20.34
N GLU A 189 -4.15 -1.50 19.62
CA GLU A 189 -5.26 -2.41 19.38
C GLU A 189 -4.85 -3.54 18.44
N ILE A 190 -4.14 -3.21 17.36
CA ILE A 190 -3.60 -4.19 16.41
C ILE A 190 -2.66 -5.15 17.15
N GLU A 191 -1.73 -4.61 17.96
CA GLU A 191 -0.79 -5.38 18.77
C GLU A 191 -1.48 -6.39 19.69
N GLU A 192 -2.57 -5.98 20.34
CA GLU A 192 -3.38 -6.84 21.22
C GLU A 192 -4.17 -7.90 20.44
N LEU A 193 -4.76 -7.55 19.30
CA LEU A 193 -5.46 -8.50 18.43
C LEU A 193 -4.53 -9.61 17.95
N CYS A 194 -3.31 -9.29 17.55
CA CYS A 194 -2.36 -10.31 17.09
C CYS A 194 -1.91 -11.23 18.23
N ARG A 195 -1.68 -10.71 19.45
CA ARG A 195 -1.38 -11.53 20.63
C ARG A 195 -2.50 -12.54 20.98
N ARG A 196 -3.76 -12.13 20.81
CA ARG A 196 -4.92 -13.02 21.04
C ARG A 196 -5.00 -14.12 19.99
N ALA A 197 -4.76 -13.78 18.73
CA ALA A 197 -4.75 -14.76 17.63
C ALA A 197 -3.71 -15.86 17.86
N GLU A 198 -2.51 -15.51 18.33
CA GLU A 198 -1.46 -16.48 18.68
C GLU A 198 -1.86 -17.43 19.79
N THR A 199 -2.57 -16.93 20.81
CA THR A 199 -2.98 -17.74 21.98
C THR A 199 -4.03 -18.78 21.59
N ASN A 200 -4.98 -18.41 20.73
CA ASN A 200 -6.05 -19.31 20.27
C ASN A 200 -5.56 -20.46 19.38
N LEU A 201 -4.34 -20.36 18.81
CA LEU A 201 -3.73 -21.43 18.01
C LEU A 201 -2.90 -22.41 18.85
N ARG A 202 -2.59 -22.07 20.11
CA ARG A 202 -1.78 -22.91 21.02
C ARG A 202 -2.61 -23.65 22.07
N GLY A 203 -3.92 -23.40 22.15
CA GLY A 203 -4.88 -24.12 22.99
C GLY A 203 -5.75 -25.05 22.17
#